data_AF-A0A2E7R6Z3-F1
#
_entry.id   AF-A0A2E7R6Z3-F1
#
_cell.length_a   1.000
_cell.length_b   1.000
_cell.length_c   1.000
_cell.angle_alpha   90.00
_cell.angle_beta   90.00
_cell.angle_gamma   90.00
#
_symmetry.space_group_name_H-M   'P 1'
#
loop_
_entity.id
_entity.type
_entity.pdbx_description
1 polymer ?
#
loop_
_entity_poly.entity_id
_entity_poly.type
_entity_poly.pdbx_seq_one_letter_code
_entity_poly.pdbx_strand_id
1 'polypeptide(L)'
;MNGLGHHEFGINFKPIDVLNFSFKIEDLMDINFWIKYWINVHEYLIKQELGDNTYLLSYENFCKNPNLLLKKILNINFNVKKFDILNKNKDFKIDDDLSSKAKNLYNIVLNKSLLA
;
A
#
# COMPACT_ATOMS: atom_id res chain seq x y z
N MET A 1 -4.25 7.76 20.69
CA MET A 1 -3.74 7.92 19.31
C MET A 1 -3.00 6.65 18.91
N ASN A 2 -3.66 5.69 18.24
CA ASN A 2 -3.07 4.36 17.99
C ASN A 2 -3.07 4.02 16.48
N GLY A 3 -2.57 4.91 15.63
CA GLY A 3 -2.41 4.67 14.18
C GLY A 3 -1.06 4.02 13.90
N LEU A 4 -1.01 3.04 12.97
CA LEU A 4 0.20 2.29 12.62
C LEU A 4 1.37 3.21 12.17
N GLY A 5 1.07 4.36 11.57
CA GLY A 5 2.12 5.34 11.21
C GLY A 5 2.78 6.05 12.39
N HIS A 6 2.11 6.17 13.55
CA HIS A 6 2.55 7.07 14.62
C HIS A 6 3.74 6.54 15.43
N HIS A 7 3.83 5.23 15.64
CA HIS A 7 4.90 4.64 16.46
C HIS A 7 6.00 3.96 15.64
N GLU A 8 5.69 3.43 14.45
CA GLU A 8 6.71 2.75 13.64
C GLU A 8 7.43 3.68 12.66
N PHE A 9 6.79 4.79 12.24
CA PHE A 9 7.34 5.67 11.19
C PHE A 9 7.28 7.18 11.49
N GLY A 10 6.51 7.64 12.48
CA GLY A 10 6.11 9.05 12.61
C GLY A 10 7.16 10.04 13.13
N ILE A 11 8.25 9.61 13.77
CA ILE A 11 9.30 10.56 14.25
C ILE A 11 10.54 10.52 13.34
N ASN A 12 10.79 9.39 12.69
CA ASN A 12 11.97 9.16 11.84
C ASN A 12 11.57 8.80 10.40
N PHE A 13 10.44 9.33 9.93
CA PHE A 13 9.99 9.08 8.57
C PHE A 13 11.07 9.53 7.57
N LYS A 14 11.50 8.60 6.73
CA LYS A 14 12.38 8.89 5.60
C LYS A 14 11.60 8.58 4.32
N PRO A 15 11.27 9.60 3.51
CA PRO A 15 10.59 9.35 2.25
C PRO A 15 11.52 8.59 1.32
N ILE A 16 10.94 7.88 0.37
CA ILE A 16 11.70 7.27 -0.73
C ILE A 16 12.34 8.40 -1.56
N ASP A 17 13.67 8.38 -1.67
CA ASP A 17 14.47 9.47 -2.26
C ASP A 17 13.98 9.87 -3.67
N VAL A 18 13.62 8.89 -4.50
CA VAL A 18 13.17 9.12 -5.89
C VAL A 18 11.84 9.87 -6.01
N LEU A 19 11.10 10.05 -4.91
CA LEU A 19 9.86 10.81 -4.91
C LEU A 19 10.07 12.32 -4.74
N ASN A 20 11.29 12.77 -4.37
CA ASN A 20 11.59 14.17 -4.03
C ASN A 20 10.53 14.79 -3.10
N PHE A 21 10.05 14.00 -2.14
CA PHE A 21 8.90 14.35 -1.32
C PHE A 21 9.32 15.20 -0.11
N SER A 22 9.01 16.49 -0.15
CA SER A 22 9.24 17.41 0.97
C SER A 22 8.07 17.39 1.96
N PHE A 23 8.38 17.47 3.24
CA PHE A 23 7.39 17.48 4.31
C PHE A 23 7.94 18.16 5.57
N LYS A 24 7.03 18.56 6.46
CA LYS A 24 7.33 18.99 7.82
C LYS A 24 6.89 17.91 8.81
N ILE A 25 7.50 17.87 9.99
CA ILE A 25 7.19 16.85 11.00
C ILE A 25 5.70 16.88 11.39
N GLU A 26 5.08 18.07 11.41
CA GLU A 26 3.65 18.23 11.71
C GLU A 26 2.76 17.53 10.68
N ASP A 27 3.20 17.41 9.43
CA ASP A 27 2.45 16.75 8.36
C ASP A 27 2.26 15.25 8.65
N LEU A 28 3.17 14.63 9.42
CA LEU A 28 3.11 13.21 9.78
C LEU A 28 1.89 12.86 10.66
N MET A 29 1.26 13.87 11.25
CA MET A 29 0.06 13.75 12.06
C MET A 29 -1.24 13.81 11.23
N ASP A 30 -1.15 14.22 9.96
CA ASP A 30 -2.29 14.35 9.06
C ASP A 30 -2.47 13.07 8.22
N ILE A 31 -3.69 12.53 8.16
CA ILE A 31 -4.02 11.40 7.28
C ILE A 31 -3.84 11.75 5.81
N ASN A 32 -4.12 13.00 5.42
CA ASN A 32 -4.03 13.45 4.03
C ASN A 32 -2.59 13.44 3.53
N PHE A 33 -1.63 13.70 4.42
CA PHE A 33 -0.21 13.52 4.15
C PHE A 33 0.10 12.07 3.74
N TRP A 34 -0.36 11.10 4.53
CA TRP A 34 -0.10 9.68 4.26
C TRP A 34 -0.79 9.20 2.99
N ILE A 35 -1.98 9.71 2.67
CA ILE A 35 -2.67 9.40 1.41
C ILE A 35 -1.91 10.00 0.23
N LYS A 36 -1.45 11.25 0.32
CA LYS A 36 -0.63 11.88 -0.72
C LYS A 36 0.69 11.12 -0.92
N TYR A 37 1.34 10.71 0.17
CA TYR A 37 2.55 9.90 0.09
C TYR A 37 2.27 8.55 -0.58
N TRP A 38 1.20 7.85 -0.18
CA TRP A 38 0.78 6.60 -0.79
C TRP A 38 0.53 6.75 -2.29
N ILE A 39 -0.15 7.82 -2.71
CA ILE A 39 -0.38 8.15 -4.13
C ILE A 39 0.96 8.30 -4.85
N ASN A 40 1.89 9.10 -4.32
CA ASN A 40 3.18 9.33 -4.97
C ASN A 40 4.01 8.05 -5.14
N VAL A 41 4.04 7.20 -4.11
CA VAL A 41 4.72 5.90 -4.17
C VAL A 41 4.13 5.05 -5.29
N HIS A 42 2.80 4.91 -5.33
CA HIS A 42 2.16 4.01 -6.28
C HIS A 42 2.16 4.58 -7.71
N GLU A 43 2.04 5.90 -7.88
CA GLU A 43 2.22 6.55 -9.18
C GLU A 43 3.63 6.34 -9.73
N TYR A 44 4.65 6.44 -8.87
CA TYR A 44 6.02 6.13 -9.26
C TYR A 44 6.15 4.67 -9.69
N LEU A 45 5.63 3.73 -8.89
CA LEU A 45 5.69 2.29 -9.18
C LEU A 45 5.01 1.92 -10.51
N ILE A 46 3.81 2.44 -10.80
CA ILE A 46 3.09 2.07 -12.03
C ILE A 46 3.75 2.60 -13.31
N LYS A 47 4.59 3.63 -13.18
CA LYS A 47 5.40 4.21 -14.27
C LYS A 47 6.68 3.43 -14.53
N GLN A 48 7.11 2.58 -13.60
CA GLN A 48 8.26 1.72 -13.80
C GLN A 48 7.87 0.50 -14.65
N GLU A 49 8.79 0.07 -15.50
CA GLU A 49 8.73 -1.26 -16.09
C GLU A 49 9.12 -2.28 -15.00
N LEU A 50 8.11 -2.95 -14.46
CA LEU A 50 8.35 -4.05 -13.52
C LEU A 50 8.88 -5.25 -14.30
N GLY A 51 10.12 -5.64 -14.01
CA GLY A 51 10.71 -6.84 -14.61
C GLY A 51 10.04 -8.13 -14.12
N ASP A 52 10.36 -9.24 -14.78
CA ASP A 52 9.73 -10.55 -14.57
C ASP A 52 9.86 -11.11 -13.14
N ASN A 53 10.83 -10.59 -12.36
CA ASN A 53 11.10 -10.99 -10.98
C ASN A 53 10.44 -10.07 -9.94
N THR A 54 9.54 -9.18 -10.35
CA THR A 54 8.79 -8.29 -9.45
C THR A 54 7.30 -8.57 -9.52
N TYR A 55 6.70 -8.85 -8.37
CA TYR A 55 5.26 -9.09 -8.26
C TYR A 55 4.60 -8.04 -7.37
N LEU A 56 3.49 -7.48 -7.84
CA LEU A 56 2.58 -6.69 -7.01
C LEU A 56 1.56 -7.62 -6.37
N LEU A 57 1.30 -7.45 -5.08
CA LEU A 57 0.36 -8.29 -4.33
C LEU A 57 -0.72 -7.41 -3.70
N SER A 58 -1.98 -7.76 -3.94
CA SER A 58 -3.08 -7.22 -3.13
C SER A 58 -3.12 -7.92 -1.79
N TYR A 59 -3.21 -7.13 -0.72
CA TYR A 59 -3.36 -7.64 0.64
C TYR A 59 -4.64 -8.48 0.78
N GLU A 60 -5.75 -8.02 0.18
CA GLU A 60 -7.05 -8.68 0.21
C GLU A 60 -6.99 -10.03 -0.52
N ASN A 61 -6.37 -10.08 -1.70
CA ASN A 61 -6.19 -11.31 -2.46
C ASN A 61 -5.26 -12.28 -1.73
N PHE A 62 -4.19 -11.77 -1.10
CA PHE A 62 -3.29 -12.56 -0.26
C PHE A 62 -4.00 -13.18 0.94
N CYS A 63 -4.82 -12.42 1.66
CA CYS A 63 -5.57 -12.95 2.81
C CYS A 63 -6.56 -14.05 2.38
N LYS A 64 -7.22 -13.89 1.24
CA LYS A 64 -8.20 -14.85 0.69
C LYS A 64 -7.56 -16.12 0.13
N ASN A 65 -6.41 -15.99 -0.54
CA ASN A 65 -5.78 -17.06 -1.32
C ASN A 65 -4.25 -17.16 -1.10
N PRO A 66 -3.77 -17.28 0.16
CA PRO A 66 -2.34 -17.18 0.46
C PRO A 66 -1.53 -18.32 -0.20
N ASN A 67 -2.04 -19.54 -0.18
CA ASN A 67 -1.36 -20.70 -0.76
C ASN A 67 -1.21 -20.60 -2.29
N LEU A 68 -2.23 -20.06 -2.97
CA LEU A 68 -2.21 -19.88 -4.43
C LEU A 68 -1.15 -18.84 -4.83
N LEU A 69 -1.10 -17.71 -4.11
CA LEU A 69 -0.13 -16.64 -4.37
C LEU A 69 1.29 -17.07 -4.02
N LEU A 70 1.50 -17.68 -2.86
CA LEU A 70 2.83 -18.17 -2.46
C LEU A 70 3.34 -19.25 -3.41
N LYS A 71 2.48 -20.15 -3.88
CA LYS A 71 2.86 -21.13 -4.91
C LYS A 71 3.29 -20.46 -6.20
N LYS A 72 2.60 -19.40 -6.64
CA LYS A 72 2.97 -18.67 -7.87
C LYS A 72 4.30 -17.92 -7.76
N ILE A 73 4.59 -17.36 -6.58
CA ILE A 73 5.81 -16.56 -6.34
C ILE A 73 7.02 -17.46 -6.05
N LEU A 74 6.85 -18.47 -5.21
CA LEU A 74 7.95 -19.26 -4.65
C LEU A 74 8.04 -20.68 -5.23
N ASN A 75 7.05 -21.10 -6.05
CA ASN A 75 6.93 -22.46 -6.57
C ASN A 75 6.94 -23.55 -5.48
N ILE A 76 6.44 -23.22 -4.29
CA ILE A 76 6.36 -24.12 -3.14
C ILE A 76 4.91 -24.24 -2.69
N ASN A 77 4.48 -25.45 -2.34
CA ASN A 77 3.17 -25.67 -1.71
C ASN A 77 3.28 -25.32 -0.22
N PHE A 78 2.61 -24.25 0.19
CA PHE A 78 2.45 -23.94 1.60
C PHE A 78 1.08 -24.41 2.12
N ASN A 79 1.01 -24.68 3.42
CA ASN A 79 -0.24 -24.89 4.13
C ASN A 79 -0.49 -23.71 5.08
N VAL A 80 -0.67 -22.53 4.51
CA VAL A 80 -1.04 -21.31 5.25
C VAL A 80 -2.55 -21.27 5.38
N LYS A 81 -3.03 -21.00 6.59
CA LYS A 81 -4.45 -20.73 6.84
C LYS A 81 -4.83 -19.39 6.20
N LYS A 82 -6.09 -19.28 5.75
CA LYS A 82 -6.64 -17.99 5.31
C LYS A 82 -6.63 -17.02 6.49
N PHE A 83 -6.46 -15.75 6.19
CA PHE A 83 -6.48 -14.68 7.17
C PHE A 83 -7.75 -13.85 6.99
N ASP A 84 -8.33 -13.42 8.10
CA ASP A 84 -9.35 -12.40 8.05
C ASP A 84 -8.74 -11.07 7.64
N ILE A 85 -9.45 -10.33 6.78
CA ILE A 85 -9.04 -8.98 6.38
C ILE A 85 -9.20 -8.07 7.60
N LEU A 86 -8.09 -7.53 8.09
CA LEU A 86 -8.10 -6.63 9.23
C LEU A 86 -8.39 -5.21 8.76
N ASN A 87 -9.65 -4.80 8.84
CA ASN A 87 -10.01 -3.40 8.60
C ASN A 87 -10.08 -2.62 9.92
N LYS A 88 -9.03 -1.87 10.22
CA LYS A 88 -9.00 -0.93 11.35
C LYS A 88 -9.69 0.36 10.95
N ASN A 89 -11.01 0.32 10.78
CA ASN A 89 -11.82 1.49 10.46
C ASN A 89 -11.59 2.56 11.54
N LYS A 90 -11.17 3.73 11.08
CA LYS A 90 -11.09 4.94 11.89
C LYS A 90 -11.67 6.07 11.09
N ASP A 91 -12.46 6.89 11.75
CA ASP A 91 -13.04 8.08 11.14
C ASP A 91 -11.94 9.13 11.00
N PHE A 92 -11.44 9.24 9.78
CA PHE A 92 -10.48 10.25 9.38
C PHE A 92 -11.14 11.19 8.39
N LYS A 93 -10.96 12.51 8.56
CA LYS A 93 -11.38 13.49 7.57
C LYS A 93 -10.36 13.50 6.43
N ILE A 94 -10.71 12.81 5.35
CA ILE A 94 -9.90 12.70 4.14
C ILE A 94 -10.42 13.71 3.12
N ASP A 95 -9.51 14.38 2.44
CA ASP A 95 -9.82 15.23 1.28
C ASP A 95 -10.44 14.42 0.13
N ASP A 96 -11.53 14.93 -0.44
CA ASP A 96 -12.33 14.19 -1.44
C ASP A 96 -11.56 13.95 -2.75
N ASP A 97 -10.71 14.89 -3.16
CA ASP A 97 -9.85 14.73 -4.35
C ASP A 97 -8.79 13.66 -4.09
N LEU A 98 -8.12 13.71 -2.93
CA LEU A 98 -7.17 12.69 -2.53
C LEU A 98 -7.82 11.29 -2.42
N SER A 99 -9.03 11.20 -1.86
CA SER A 99 -9.75 9.92 -1.76
C SER A 99 -10.09 9.36 -3.14
N SER A 100 -10.59 10.21 -4.03
CA SER A 100 -10.96 9.82 -5.40
C SER A 100 -9.74 9.38 -6.20
N LYS A 101 -8.64 10.14 -6.09
CA LYS A 101 -7.35 9.82 -6.73
C LYS A 101 -6.78 8.51 -6.21
N ALA A 102 -6.77 8.31 -4.89
CA ALA A 102 -6.27 7.08 -4.27
C ALA A 102 -7.08 5.85 -4.70
N LYS A 103 -8.42 5.95 -4.74
CA LYS A 103 -9.30 4.85 -5.20
C LYS A 103 -9.04 4.47 -6.65
N ASN A 104 -8.91 5.46 -7.54
CA ASN A 104 -8.60 5.20 -8.95
C ASN A 104 -7.24 4.49 -9.09
N LEU A 105 -6.21 5.05 -8.46
CA LEU A 105 -4.87 4.46 -8.48
C LEU A 105 -4.83 3.05 -7.88
N TYR A 106 -5.57 2.81 -6.80
CA TYR A 106 -5.72 1.48 -6.21
C TYR A 106 -6.25 0.47 -7.24
N ASN A 107 -7.29 0.81 -8.00
CA ASN A 107 -7.81 -0.08 -9.04
C ASN A 107 -6.78 -0.35 -10.15
N ILE A 108 -6.01 0.66 -10.55
CA ILE A 108 -4.92 0.49 -11.54
C ILE A 108 -3.85 -0.47 -11.01
N VAL A 109 -3.40 -0.27 -9.77
CA VAL A 109 -2.39 -1.13 -9.12
C VAL A 109 -2.93 -2.54 -8.93
N LEU A 110 -4.20 -2.68 -8.52
CA LEU A 110 -4.87 -3.96 -8.33
C LEU A 110 -4.92 -4.75 -9.65
N ASN A 111 -5.26 -4.11 -10.77
CA ASN A 111 -5.27 -4.75 -12.09
C ASN A 111 -3.87 -5.19 -12.56
N LYS A 112 -2.80 -4.58 -12.04
CA LYS A 112 -1.41 -5.01 -12.26
C LYS A 112 -0.95 -6.06 -11.25
N SER A 113 -1.75 -6.35 -10.22
CA SER A 113 -1.38 -7.29 -9.17
C SER A 113 -1.49 -8.74 -9.61
N LEU A 114 -0.75 -9.59 -8.92
CA LEU A 114 -0.77 -11.02 -9.14
C LEU A 114 -2.18 -11.54 -8.80
N LEU A 115 -2.82 -12.19 -9.79
CA LEU A 115 -4.19 -12.73 -9.67
C LEU A 115 -5.27 -11.64 -9.54
N ALA A 116 -5.06 -10.49 -10.20
CA ALA A 116 -6.10 -9.49 -10.47
C ALA A 116 -7.32 -10.09 -11.18
#